data_AF-A0AA95S675-F1
#
_entry.id   AF-A0AA95S675-F1
#
_cell.length_a   1.000
_cell.length_b   1.000
_cell.length_c   1.000
_cell.angle_alpha   90.00
_cell.angle_beta   90.00
_cell.angle_gamma   90.00
#
_symmetry.space_group_name_H-M   'P 1'
#
loop_
_entity.id
_entity.type
_entity.pdbx_description
1 polymer ?
#
loop_
_entity_poly.entity_id
_entity_poly.type
_entity_poly.pdbx_seq_one_letter_code
_entity_poly.pdbx_strand_id
1 'polypeptide(L)'
;MEENIFEKYTKNSKYRAYRKEFEKEISNNSDRGIVLICGSIIDSMLSELLKAFLIKSDRIDKEVLNNNGILGTFDSKIKIAYYLGLLSIEERRNLELLQKVRNKFAHIALNISFEDNDVSNICSNFRIPKNGFLPQDMHFQEPSDDLPKVDLNPLKKNTPTKEKFIIVFRYLFTILGDRIAVNKIEKRKEFNVTITADVLIENQINAYNRLLLRNEEVIKTIEKELNDSLKQIDKLEILKTSFIEKEAMSEIENTEKLLKKAQKTKEAYNEILEGAIKDNELLKQFAIHYLPKQEYSLKVIQNSMK
;
A
#
# COMPACT_ATOMS: atom_id res chain seq x y z
N MET A 1 1.98 -31.99 15.46
CA MET A 1 1.57 -32.37 14.09
C MET A 1 1.09 -31.11 13.41
N GLU A 2 2.00 -30.40 12.74
CA GLU A 2 1.64 -29.25 11.92
C GLU A 2 0.97 -29.80 10.66
N GLU A 3 -0.36 -29.81 10.64
CA GLU A 3 -1.13 -30.01 9.41
C GLU A 3 -0.61 -29.04 8.35
N ASN A 4 -0.23 -29.57 7.19
CA ASN A 4 0.35 -28.82 6.08
C ASN A 4 -0.58 -27.64 5.71
N ILE A 5 -0.13 -26.43 6.02
CA ILE A 5 -0.83 -25.17 5.75
C ILE A 5 -1.26 -25.12 4.27
N PHE A 6 -0.42 -25.64 3.37
CA PHE A 6 -0.68 -25.73 1.94
C PHE A 6 -1.89 -26.63 1.60
N GLU A 7 -2.03 -27.81 2.25
CA GLU A 7 -3.17 -28.71 2.00
C GLU A 7 -4.50 -28.13 2.51
N LYS A 8 -4.48 -27.38 3.62
CA LYS A 8 -5.65 -26.70 4.15
C LYS A 8 -6.19 -25.63 3.20
N TYR A 9 -5.30 -24.96 2.46
CA TYR A 9 -5.67 -23.93 1.48
C TYR A 9 -6.02 -24.49 0.10
N THR A 10 -5.45 -25.63 -0.30
CA THR A 10 -5.59 -26.17 -1.66
C THR A 10 -6.67 -27.24 -1.81
N LYS A 11 -6.83 -28.18 -0.86
CA LYS A 11 -7.73 -29.34 -1.04
C LYS A 11 -9.15 -29.13 -0.51
N ASN A 12 -9.33 -28.38 0.60
CA ASN A 12 -10.60 -28.22 1.33
C ASN A 12 -11.02 -26.76 1.61
N SER A 13 -10.52 -25.78 0.87
CA SER A 13 -10.83 -24.38 1.16
C SER A 13 -12.17 -23.92 0.57
N LYS A 14 -12.88 -23.07 1.31
CA LYS A 14 -14.10 -22.35 0.89
C LYS A 14 -13.97 -21.71 -0.51
N TYR A 15 -12.75 -21.35 -0.91
CA TYR A 15 -12.42 -20.79 -2.22
C TYR A 15 -12.64 -21.77 -3.38
N ARG A 16 -12.36 -23.08 -3.18
CA ARG A 16 -12.65 -24.10 -4.19
C ARG A 16 -14.16 -24.22 -4.43
N ALA A 17 -14.96 -24.13 -3.36
CA ALA A 17 -16.42 -24.12 -3.46
C ALA A 17 -16.91 -22.85 -4.19
N TYR A 18 -16.35 -21.68 -3.88
CA TYR A 18 -16.64 -20.44 -4.61
C TYR A 18 -16.32 -20.51 -6.09
N ARG A 19 -15.14 -21.05 -6.45
CA ARG A 19 -14.78 -21.27 -7.86
C ARG A 19 -15.78 -22.21 -8.53
N LYS A 20 -16.13 -23.33 -7.90
CA LYS A 20 -17.08 -24.30 -8.45
C LYS A 20 -18.46 -23.69 -8.69
N GLU A 21 -18.99 -22.92 -7.72
CA GLU A 21 -20.31 -22.30 -7.86
C GLU A 21 -20.30 -21.21 -8.95
N PHE A 22 -19.23 -20.42 -9.04
CA PHE A 22 -19.05 -19.44 -10.10
C PHE A 22 -19.01 -20.08 -11.50
N GLU A 23 -18.22 -21.15 -11.68
CA GLU A 23 -18.12 -21.85 -12.98
C GLU A 23 -19.46 -22.52 -13.37
N LYS A 24 -20.24 -22.98 -12.38
CA LYS A 24 -21.60 -23.47 -12.59
C LYS A 24 -22.53 -22.37 -13.14
N GLU A 25 -22.50 -21.17 -12.58
CA GLU A 25 -23.32 -20.05 -13.08
C GLU A 25 -22.88 -19.57 -14.47
N ILE A 26 -21.57 -19.61 -14.76
CA ILE A 26 -21.07 -19.40 -16.13
C ILE A 26 -21.65 -20.45 -17.09
N SER A 27 -21.61 -21.72 -16.71
CA SER A 27 -22.10 -22.84 -17.54
C SER A 27 -23.61 -22.75 -17.79
N ASN A 28 -24.37 -22.27 -16.81
CA ASN A 28 -25.81 -22.00 -16.94
C ASN A 28 -26.11 -20.74 -17.78
N ASN A 29 -25.09 -19.98 -18.17
CA ASN A 29 -25.17 -18.74 -18.94
C ASN A 29 -26.13 -17.70 -18.34
N SER A 30 -26.31 -17.71 -17.02
CA SER A 30 -27.23 -16.82 -16.30
C SER A 30 -26.53 -15.52 -15.92
N ASP A 31 -26.83 -14.40 -16.60
CA ASP A 31 -26.24 -13.10 -16.29
C ASP A 31 -26.48 -12.68 -14.84
N ARG A 32 -27.73 -12.81 -14.37
CA ARG A 32 -28.08 -12.53 -12.98
C ARG A 32 -27.38 -13.48 -12.02
N GLY A 33 -27.34 -14.78 -12.35
CA GLY A 33 -26.67 -15.80 -11.53
C GLY A 33 -25.20 -15.45 -11.31
N ILE A 34 -24.48 -15.17 -12.40
CA ILE A 34 -23.08 -14.75 -12.41
C ILE A 34 -22.86 -13.51 -11.54
N VAL A 35 -23.65 -12.45 -11.74
CA VAL A 35 -23.46 -11.19 -11.01
C VAL A 35 -23.72 -11.36 -9.50
N LEU A 36 -24.79 -12.06 -9.13
CA LEU A 36 -25.17 -12.23 -7.73
C LEU A 36 -24.18 -13.16 -6.99
N ILE A 37 -23.70 -14.23 -7.63
CA ILE A 37 -22.70 -15.10 -7.02
C ILE A 37 -21.37 -14.38 -6.86
N CYS A 38 -20.91 -13.64 -7.88
CA CYS A 38 -19.69 -12.83 -7.80
C CYS A 38 -19.74 -11.82 -6.66
N GLY A 39 -20.84 -11.08 -6.53
CA GLY A 39 -21.01 -10.12 -5.44
C GLY A 39 -20.99 -10.77 -4.06
N SER A 40 -21.67 -11.92 -3.91
CA SER A 40 -21.71 -12.65 -2.63
C SER A 40 -20.36 -13.22 -2.24
N ILE A 41 -19.61 -13.74 -3.21
CA ILE A 41 -18.24 -14.24 -3.01
C ILE A 41 -17.34 -13.09 -2.54
N ILE A 42 -17.32 -11.97 -3.27
CA ILE A 42 -16.46 -10.83 -2.95
C ILE A 42 -16.79 -10.24 -1.56
N ASP A 43 -18.07 -10.08 -1.21
CA ASP A 43 -18.46 -9.59 0.12
C ASP A 43 -17.96 -10.52 1.25
N SER A 44 -18.06 -11.83 1.05
CA SER A 44 -17.50 -12.79 2.01
C SER A 44 -15.97 -12.73 2.04
N MET A 45 -15.30 -12.54 0.91
CA MET A 45 -13.84 -12.45 0.85
C MET A 45 -13.31 -11.18 1.51
N LEU A 46 -13.99 -10.04 1.34
CA LEU A 46 -13.65 -8.81 2.06
C LEU A 46 -13.79 -9.02 3.58
N SER A 47 -14.83 -9.72 4.02
CA SER A 47 -15.01 -10.08 5.43
C SER A 47 -13.85 -10.94 5.93
N GLU A 48 -13.45 -11.96 5.17
CA GLU A 48 -12.31 -12.82 5.51
C GLU A 48 -10.96 -12.08 5.49
N LEU A 49 -10.77 -11.12 4.57
CA LEU A 49 -9.58 -10.28 4.49
C LEU A 49 -9.45 -9.41 5.74
N LEU A 50 -10.55 -8.78 6.17
CA LEU A 50 -10.57 -7.98 7.38
C LEU A 50 -10.31 -8.84 8.62
N LYS A 51 -10.90 -10.03 8.71
CA LYS A 51 -10.60 -10.97 9.81
C LYS A 51 -9.15 -11.43 9.83
N ALA A 52 -8.54 -11.62 8.66
CA ALA A 52 -7.14 -12.01 8.56
C ALA A 52 -6.20 -10.90 9.05
N PHE A 53 -6.57 -9.64 8.83
CA PHE A 53 -5.76 -8.48 9.18
C PHE A 53 -5.98 -7.92 10.58
N LEU A 54 -7.22 -7.96 11.09
CA LEU A 54 -7.56 -7.47 12.43
C LEU A 54 -7.13 -8.47 13.51
N ILE A 55 -7.22 -8.04 14.77
CA ILE A 55 -6.92 -8.91 15.92
C ILE A 55 -7.83 -10.15 15.84
N LYS A 56 -7.23 -11.33 15.98
CA LYS A 56 -7.99 -12.59 15.98
C LYS A 56 -8.92 -12.61 17.20
N SER A 57 -10.22 -12.58 16.95
CA SER A 57 -11.26 -12.65 17.99
C SER A 57 -12.45 -13.45 17.48
N ASP A 58 -12.98 -14.33 18.31
CA ASP A 58 -14.19 -15.12 18.00
C ASP A 58 -15.47 -14.25 18.04
N ARG A 59 -15.36 -13.00 18.47
CA ARG A 59 -16.48 -12.06 18.56
C ARG A 59 -16.63 -11.15 17.35
N ILE A 60 -15.61 -11.06 16.48
CA ILE A 60 -15.59 -10.10 15.37
C ILE A 60 -16.79 -10.23 14.43
N ASP A 61 -17.24 -11.46 14.18
CA ASP A 61 -18.43 -11.73 13.37
C ASP A 61 -19.71 -11.21 14.01
N LYS A 62 -19.81 -11.28 15.34
CA LYS A 62 -21.01 -10.85 16.08
C LYS A 62 -21.00 -9.36 16.37
N GLU A 63 -19.85 -8.75 16.60
CA GLU A 63 -19.75 -7.35 17.03
C GLU A 63 -19.55 -6.38 15.86
N VAL A 64 -18.81 -6.79 14.82
CA VAL A 64 -18.30 -5.87 13.79
C VAL A 64 -18.82 -6.20 12.39
N LEU A 65 -18.77 -7.47 11.99
CA LEU A 65 -19.08 -7.91 10.62
C LEU A 65 -20.51 -8.41 10.42
N ASN A 66 -21.34 -8.44 11.48
CA ASN A 66 -22.75 -8.78 11.36
C ASN A 66 -23.48 -7.74 10.48
N ASN A 67 -24.65 -8.08 9.93
CA ASN A 67 -25.38 -7.21 9.00
C ASN A 67 -25.72 -5.80 9.56
N ASN A 68 -25.87 -5.67 10.88
CA ASN A 68 -26.13 -4.42 11.58
C ASN A 68 -24.87 -3.82 12.23
N GLY A 69 -23.71 -4.46 12.04
CA GLY A 69 -22.43 -4.05 12.58
C GLY A 69 -21.78 -2.94 11.75
N ILE A 70 -20.75 -2.31 12.31
CA ILE A 70 -20.04 -1.18 11.70
C ILE A 70 -19.46 -1.55 10.33
N LEU A 71 -19.03 -2.79 10.16
CA LEU A 71 -18.50 -3.34 8.91
C LEU A 71 -19.45 -4.38 8.29
N GLY A 72 -20.75 -4.26 8.55
CA GLY A 72 -21.77 -5.19 8.05
C GLY A 72 -22.07 -5.05 6.55
N THR A 73 -21.89 -3.84 6.01
CA THR A 73 -22.23 -3.55 4.60
C THR A 73 -21.04 -3.77 3.67
N PHE A 74 -21.32 -4.20 2.44
CA PHE A 74 -20.30 -4.35 1.40
C PHE A 74 -19.50 -3.04 1.20
N ASP A 75 -20.16 -1.88 1.14
CA ASP A 75 -19.49 -0.58 0.99
C ASP A 75 -18.55 -0.25 2.15
N SER A 76 -18.99 -0.48 3.40
CA SER A 76 -18.15 -0.26 4.58
C SER A 76 -16.88 -1.12 4.58
N LYS A 77 -16.99 -2.38 4.14
CA LYS A 77 -15.85 -3.31 4.05
C LYS A 77 -14.85 -2.86 2.99
N ILE A 78 -15.31 -2.40 1.82
CA ILE A 78 -14.43 -1.87 0.76
C ILE A 78 -13.65 -0.65 1.30
N LYS A 79 -14.36 0.31 1.91
CA LYS A 79 -13.76 1.56 2.41
C LYS A 79 -12.70 1.28 3.46
N ILE A 80 -13.03 0.49 4.48
CA ILE A 80 -12.07 0.23 5.55
C ILE A 80 -10.87 -0.59 5.05
N ALA A 81 -11.09 -1.58 4.17
CA ALA A 81 -9.99 -2.36 3.59
C ALA A 81 -9.02 -1.45 2.82
N TYR A 82 -9.52 -0.47 2.07
CA TYR A 82 -8.67 0.52 1.41
C TYR A 82 -7.88 1.39 2.39
N TYR A 83 -8.55 2.00 3.39
CA TYR A 83 -7.87 2.88 4.35
C TYR A 83 -6.88 2.15 5.26
N LEU A 84 -7.06 0.84 5.45
CA LEU A 84 -6.10 -0.03 6.14
C LEU A 84 -4.92 -0.44 5.26
N GLY A 85 -4.87 -0.03 3.99
CA GLY A 85 -3.81 -0.37 3.04
C GLY A 85 -3.92 -1.79 2.45
N LEU A 86 -5.06 -2.47 2.64
CA LEU A 86 -5.28 -3.83 2.13
C LEU A 86 -5.72 -3.87 0.67
N LEU A 87 -6.08 -2.72 0.11
CA LEU A 87 -6.49 -2.55 -1.29
C LEU A 87 -5.75 -1.38 -1.92
N SER A 88 -5.38 -1.51 -3.18
CA SER A 88 -4.97 -0.38 -4.00
C SER A 88 -6.18 0.47 -4.40
N ILE A 89 -5.92 1.68 -4.88
CA ILE A 89 -6.99 2.59 -5.34
C ILE A 89 -7.78 2.01 -6.52
N GLU A 90 -7.11 1.31 -7.44
CA GLU A 90 -7.76 0.68 -8.60
C GLU A 90 -8.63 -0.52 -8.18
N GLU A 91 -8.18 -1.31 -7.21
CA GLU A 91 -8.95 -2.44 -6.68
C GLU A 91 -10.20 -1.97 -5.94
N ARG A 92 -10.07 -0.95 -5.09
CA ARG A 92 -11.21 -0.28 -4.45
C ARG A 92 -12.23 0.16 -5.50
N ARG A 93 -11.77 0.85 -6.53
CA ARG A 93 -12.61 1.37 -7.61
C ARG A 93 -13.34 0.24 -8.35
N ASN A 94 -12.65 -0.85 -8.68
CA ASN A 94 -13.28 -2.01 -9.30
C ASN A 94 -14.31 -2.68 -8.38
N LEU A 95 -14.05 -2.79 -7.07
CA LEU A 95 -15.00 -3.35 -6.11
C LEU A 95 -16.27 -2.49 -6.02
N GLU A 96 -16.13 -1.16 -5.97
CA GLU A 96 -17.27 -0.22 -5.98
C GLU A 96 -18.09 -0.34 -7.29
N LEU A 97 -17.43 -0.48 -8.44
CA LEU A 97 -18.11 -0.70 -9.72
C LEU A 97 -18.82 -2.06 -9.77
N LEU A 98 -18.18 -3.14 -9.30
CA LEU A 98 -18.78 -4.47 -9.20
C LEU A 98 -20.01 -4.47 -8.28
N GLN A 99 -19.91 -3.77 -7.14
CA GLN A 99 -21.04 -3.58 -6.23
C GLN A 99 -22.20 -2.85 -6.90
N LYS A 100 -21.93 -1.79 -7.68
CA LYS A 100 -22.96 -1.07 -8.45
C LYS A 100 -23.66 -1.96 -9.46
N VAL A 101 -22.90 -2.78 -10.21
CA VAL A 101 -23.48 -3.78 -11.12
C VAL A 101 -24.35 -4.76 -10.33
N ARG A 102 -23.83 -5.34 -9.25
CA ARG A 102 -24.59 -6.27 -8.40
C ARG A 102 -25.90 -5.68 -7.90
N ASN A 103 -25.88 -4.44 -7.44
CA ASN A 103 -27.08 -3.78 -6.92
C ASN A 103 -28.12 -3.57 -8.03
N LYS A 104 -27.73 -3.22 -9.25
CA LYS A 104 -28.67 -3.18 -10.39
C LYS A 104 -29.35 -4.53 -10.62
N PHE A 105 -28.57 -5.62 -10.70
CA PHE A 105 -29.10 -6.98 -10.90
C PHE A 105 -29.98 -7.48 -9.75
N ALA A 106 -29.75 -6.99 -8.53
CA ALA A 106 -30.55 -7.33 -7.35
C ALA A 106 -31.86 -6.54 -7.25
N HIS A 107 -31.90 -5.28 -7.71
CA HIS A 107 -33.07 -4.40 -7.55
C HIS A 107 -33.98 -4.33 -8.78
N ILE A 108 -33.46 -4.55 -9.99
CA ILE A 108 -34.28 -4.61 -11.20
C ILE A 108 -34.81 -6.03 -11.32
N ALA A 109 -36.14 -6.21 -11.29
CA ALA A 109 -36.77 -7.53 -11.26
C ALA A 109 -36.80 -8.22 -12.65
N LEU A 110 -37.09 -7.46 -13.71
CA LEU A 110 -37.35 -8.00 -15.05
C LEU A 110 -36.30 -7.54 -16.07
N ASN A 111 -35.94 -8.44 -16.99
CA ASN A 111 -35.20 -8.18 -18.23
C ASN A 111 -33.85 -7.44 -18.11
N ILE A 112 -33.12 -7.63 -17.01
CA ILE A 112 -31.75 -7.09 -16.87
C ILE A 112 -30.71 -8.06 -17.45
N SER A 113 -29.73 -7.54 -18.19
CA SER A 113 -28.64 -8.29 -18.80
C SER A 113 -27.34 -7.47 -18.88
N PHE A 114 -26.26 -8.09 -19.35
CA PHE A 114 -25.02 -7.36 -19.66
C PHE A 114 -25.11 -6.47 -20.92
N GLU A 115 -26.18 -6.57 -21.70
CA GLU A 115 -26.42 -5.75 -22.89
C GLU A 115 -27.02 -4.38 -22.53
N ASP A 116 -27.51 -4.22 -21.31
CA ASP A 116 -28.07 -2.95 -20.85
C ASP A 116 -27.00 -1.84 -20.85
N ASN A 117 -27.34 -0.69 -21.45
CA ASN A 117 -26.45 0.46 -21.58
C ASN A 117 -25.86 0.90 -20.22
N ASP A 118 -26.68 0.89 -19.16
CA ASP A 118 -26.25 1.23 -17.81
C ASP A 118 -25.18 0.27 -17.27
N VAL A 119 -25.36 -1.03 -17.48
CA VAL A 119 -24.41 -2.06 -17.04
C VAL A 119 -23.13 -1.97 -17.85
N SER A 120 -23.26 -1.83 -19.18
CA SER A 120 -22.14 -1.62 -20.11
C SER A 120 -21.30 -0.41 -19.72
N ASN A 121 -21.94 0.72 -19.41
CA ASN A 121 -21.28 1.94 -18.99
C ASN A 121 -20.47 1.73 -17.70
N ILE A 122 -21.04 1.04 -16.69
CA ILE A 122 -20.31 0.74 -15.45
C ILE A 122 -19.11 -0.17 -15.74
N CYS A 123 -19.31 -1.26 -16.49
CA CYS A 123 -18.25 -2.22 -16.81
C CYS A 123 -17.14 -1.63 -17.69
N SER A 124 -17.44 -0.65 -18.53
CA SER A 124 -16.44 0.05 -19.36
C SER A 124 -15.38 0.77 -18.53
N ASN A 125 -15.70 1.10 -17.29
CA ASN A 125 -14.79 1.78 -16.39
C ASN A 125 -13.84 0.82 -15.66
N PHE A 126 -14.02 -0.50 -15.70
CA PHE A 126 -13.08 -1.40 -15.03
C PHE A 126 -11.64 -1.24 -15.53
N ARG A 127 -10.65 -1.40 -14.64
CA ARG A 127 -9.23 -1.35 -14.99
C ARG A 127 -8.47 -2.42 -14.24
N ILE A 128 -7.53 -3.06 -14.91
CA ILE A 128 -6.55 -3.96 -14.28
C ILE A 128 -5.18 -3.35 -14.57
N PRO A 129 -4.27 -3.26 -13.57
CA PRO A 129 -2.90 -2.83 -13.83
C PRO A 129 -2.23 -3.68 -14.91
N LYS A 130 -1.29 -3.09 -15.66
CA LYS A 130 -0.55 -3.82 -16.69
C LYS A 130 0.12 -5.06 -16.07
N ASN A 131 -0.07 -6.21 -16.71
CA ASN A 131 0.38 -7.53 -16.25
C ASN A 131 -0.20 -7.97 -14.90
N GLY A 132 -1.30 -7.36 -14.45
CA GLY A 132 -1.93 -7.66 -13.16
C GLY A 132 -2.90 -8.84 -13.18
N PHE A 133 -3.23 -9.39 -14.35
CA PHE A 133 -4.14 -10.53 -14.46
C PHE A 133 -3.37 -11.85 -14.45
N LEU A 134 -3.79 -12.78 -13.58
CA LEU A 134 -3.28 -14.15 -13.52
C LEU A 134 -4.35 -15.12 -14.07
N PRO A 135 -4.11 -15.76 -15.23
CA PRO A 135 -5.03 -16.76 -15.76
C PRO A 135 -5.14 -17.99 -14.86
N GLN A 136 -6.36 -18.52 -14.72
CA GLN A 136 -6.63 -19.64 -13.80
C GLN A 136 -6.35 -21.02 -14.41
N ASP A 137 -6.17 -21.09 -15.73
CA ASP A 137 -5.94 -22.34 -16.48
C ASP A 137 -4.49 -22.40 -16.98
N MET A 138 -3.53 -22.18 -16.07
CA MET A 138 -2.12 -22.47 -16.35
C MET A 138 -1.89 -23.97 -16.24
N HIS A 139 -2.15 -24.69 -17.33
CA HIS A 139 -1.68 -26.07 -17.48
C HIS A 139 -0.19 -26.04 -17.78
N PHE A 140 0.64 -26.25 -16.77
CA PHE A 140 2.06 -26.52 -17.00
C PHE A 140 2.15 -27.91 -17.64
N GLN A 141 2.35 -27.97 -18.95
CA GLN A 141 2.83 -29.19 -19.60
C GLN A 141 4.22 -29.53 -19.04
N GLU A 142 4.62 -30.80 -19.14
CA GLU A 142 5.99 -31.23 -18.79
C GLU A 142 7.03 -30.30 -19.43
N PRO A 143 8.20 -30.11 -18.78
CA PRO A 143 9.22 -29.17 -19.24
C PRO A 143 9.52 -29.40 -20.73
N SER A 144 9.05 -28.45 -21.54
CA SER A 144 9.26 -28.33 -22.99
C SER A 144 10.17 -27.13 -23.20
N ASP A 145 11.04 -27.20 -24.20
CA ASP A 145 11.89 -26.07 -24.60
C ASP A 145 11.06 -24.87 -25.10
N ASP A 146 9.79 -25.09 -25.49
CA ASP A 146 8.85 -24.05 -25.89
C ASP A 146 7.85 -23.73 -24.76
N LEU A 147 8.04 -22.57 -24.11
CA LEU A 147 7.20 -22.11 -23.01
C LEU A 147 5.91 -21.44 -23.54
N PRO A 148 4.72 -21.82 -23.01
CA PRO A 148 3.47 -21.22 -23.47
C PRO A 148 3.41 -19.72 -23.13
N LYS A 149 2.98 -18.91 -24.10
CA LYS A 149 2.67 -17.49 -23.87
C LYS A 149 1.28 -17.35 -23.25
N VAL A 150 1.20 -16.53 -22.21
CA VAL A 150 -0.02 -16.31 -21.42
C VAL A 150 -0.42 -14.84 -21.52
N ASP A 151 -1.70 -14.54 -21.78
CA ASP A 151 -2.21 -13.16 -21.83
C ASP A 151 -2.45 -12.63 -20.42
N LEU A 152 -1.56 -11.74 -19.96
CA LEU A 152 -1.66 -11.06 -18.66
C LEU A 152 -2.47 -9.76 -18.71
N ASN A 153 -3.00 -9.39 -19.89
CA ASN A 153 -3.75 -8.16 -20.12
C ASN A 153 -5.03 -8.42 -20.97
N PRO A 154 -5.90 -9.36 -20.56
CA PRO A 154 -7.06 -9.75 -21.38
C PRO A 154 -8.15 -8.67 -21.45
N LEU A 155 -8.14 -7.69 -20.53
CA LEU A 155 -9.11 -6.59 -20.52
C LEU A 155 -8.78 -5.54 -21.59
N LYS A 156 -9.47 -5.62 -22.73
CA LYS A 156 -9.29 -4.74 -23.91
C LYS A 156 -10.49 -3.80 -24.07
N LYS A 157 -10.32 -2.74 -24.87
CA LYS A 157 -11.38 -1.74 -25.13
C LYS A 157 -12.64 -2.40 -25.71
N ASN A 158 -12.47 -3.32 -26.65
CA ASN A 158 -13.53 -4.04 -27.35
C ASN A 158 -14.00 -5.33 -26.65
N THR A 159 -13.49 -5.66 -25.46
CA THR A 159 -13.96 -6.84 -24.71
C THR A 159 -15.47 -6.70 -24.41
N PRO A 160 -16.28 -7.74 -24.66
CA PRO A 160 -17.71 -7.75 -24.33
C PRO A 160 -17.98 -7.47 -22.85
N THR A 161 -19.12 -6.82 -22.54
CA THR A 161 -19.47 -6.38 -21.18
C THR A 161 -19.43 -7.50 -20.15
N LYS A 162 -20.05 -8.64 -20.47
CA LYS A 162 -20.07 -9.85 -19.64
C LYS A 162 -18.65 -10.35 -19.35
N GLU A 163 -17.81 -10.40 -20.37
CA GLU A 163 -16.43 -10.87 -20.27
C GLU A 163 -15.57 -9.89 -19.46
N LYS A 164 -15.74 -8.56 -19.61
CA LYS A 164 -15.08 -7.56 -18.76
C LYS A 164 -15.39 -7.80 -17.28
N PHE A 165 -16.67 -8.03 -16.96
CA PHE A 165 -17.09 -8.31 -15.58
C PHE A 165 -16.44 -9.59 -15.04
N ILE A 166 -16.43 -10.67 -15.83
CA ILE A 166 -15.83 -11.96 -15.45
C ILE A 166 -14.31 -11.83 -15.24
N ILE A 167 -13.59 -11.17 -16.15
CA ILE A 167 -12.15 -10.93 -16.04
C ILE A 167 -11.82 -10.16 -14.77
N VAL A 168 -12.57 -9.11 -14.47
CA VAL A 168 -12.34 -8.27 -13.28
C VAL A 168 -12.69 -9.01 -12.01
N PHE A 169 -13.78 -9.79 -12.00
CA PHE A 169 -14.09 -10.66 -10.87
C PHE A 169 -12.95 -11.66 -10.62
N ARG A 170 -12.44 -12.33 -11.65
CA ARG A 170 -11.31 -13.28 -11.53
C ARG A 170 -10.05 -12.59 -11.00
N TYR A 171 -9.74 -11.40 -11.48
CA TYR A 171 -8.64 -10.58 -10.95
C TYR A 171 -8.82 -10.30 -9.45
N LEU A 172 -9.97 -9.75 -9.05
CA LEU A 172 -10.28 -9.42 -7.65
C LEU A 172 -10.28 -10.67 -6.75
N PHE A 173 -10.85 -11.77 -7.22
CA PHE A 173 -10.88 -13.04 -6.51
C PHE A 173 -9.46 -13.56 -6.24
N THR A 174 -8.58 -13.52 -7.23
CA THR A 174 -7.20 -13.99 -7.07
C THR A 174 -6.43 -13.13 -6.07
N ILE A 175 -6.45 -11.79 -6.21
CA ILE A 175 -5.68 -10.90 -5.33
C ILE A 175 -6.18 -10.94 -3.88
N LEU A 176 -7.51 -11.02 -3.67
CA LEU A 176 -8.08 -11.07 -2.33
C LEU A 176 -7.75 -12.42 -1.70
N GLY A 177 -7.83 -13.51 -2.45
CA GLY A 177 -7.46 -14.84 -2.00
C GLY A 177 -6.01 -14.90 -1.51
N ASP A 178 -5.09 -14.36 -2.30
CA ASP A 178 -3.66 -14.28 -1.96
C ASP A 178 -3.42 -13.47 -0.67
N ARG A 179 -3.97 -12.25 -0.60
CA ARG A 179 -3.82 -11.41 0.60
C ARG A 179 -4.45 -12.01 1.85
N ILE A 180 -5.58 -12.72 1.74
CA ILE A 180 -6.15 -13.43 2.88
C ILE A 180 -5.20 -14.52 3.36
N ALA A 181 -4.58 -15.27 2.45
CA ALA A 181 -3.62 -16.30 2.81
C ALA A 181 -2.38 -15.72 3.51
N VAL A 182 -1.79 -14.66 2.95
CA VAL A 182 -0.62 -13.97 3.52
C VAL A 182 -0.94 -13.37 4.90
N ASN A 183 -2.03 -12.60 5.03
CA ASN A 183 -2.38 -11.99 6.32
C ASN A 183 -2.74 -13.03 7.40
N LYS A 184 -3.26 -14.20 7.02
CA LYS A 184 -3.49 -15.30 7.98
C LYS A 184 -2.19 -15.86 8.56
N ILE A 185 -1.07 -15.75 7.82
CA ILE A 185 0.26 -16.10 8.30
C ILE A 185 0.77 -15.00 9.25
N GLU A 186 0.66 -13.74 8.85
CA GLU A 186 1.09 -12.56 9.62
C GLU A 186 0.01 -12.03 10.59
N LYS A 187 -0.49 -12.89 11.49
CA LYS A 187 -1.57 -12.50 12.40
C LYS A 187 -1.21 -11.30 13.26
N ARG A 188 -2.08 -10.28 13.26
CA ARG A 188 -2.00 -9.21 14.26
C ARG A 188 -2.41 -9.73 15.63
N LYS A 189 -1.54 -9.48 16.60
CA LYS A 189 -1.80 -9.76 18.01
C LYS A 189 -2.44 -8.53 18.65
N GLU A 190 -3.25 -8.77 19.66
CA GLU A 190 -3.69 -7.73 20.57
C GLU A 190 -2.47 -6.99 21.14
N PHE A 191 -2.62 -5.68 21.32
CA PHE A 191 -1.56 -4.88 21.94
C PHE A 191 -1.54 -5.18 23.44
N ASN A 192 -0.77 -6.20 23.83
CA ASN A 192 -0.68 -6.69 25.20
C ASN A 192 0.44 -6.04 26.02
N VAL A 193 1.04 -4.95 25.53
CA VAL A 193 2.04 -4.22 26.32
C VAL A 193 1.30 -3.51 27.44
N THR A 194 1.33 -4.08 28.64
CA THR A 194 1.10 -3.31 29.86
C THR A 194 2.25 -2.33 29.93
N ILE A 195 2.01 -1.09 29.51
CA ILE A 195 3.02 -0.04 29.60
C ILE A 195 3.15 0.30 31.08
N THR A 196 4.12 -0.32 31.74
CA THR A 196 4.55 0.04 33.09
C THR A 196 5.26 1.39 33.04
N ALA A 197 5.35 2.08 34.18
CA ALA A 197 5.88 3.43 34.23
C ALA A 197 7.35 3.50 33.76
N ASP A 198 8.16 2.49 34.06
CA ASP A 198 9.53 2.35 33.57
C ASP A 198 9.58 2.22 32.04
N VAL A 199 8.76 1.35 31.45
CA VAL A 199 8.70 1.17 29.99
C VAL A 199 8.25 2.45 29.28
N LEU A 200 7.32 3.22 29.88
CA LEU A 200 6.91 4.52 29.33
C LEU A 200 8.09 5.49 29.29
N ILE A 201 8.81 5.61 30.40
CA ILE A 201 9.92 6.55 30.56
C ILE A 201 11.09 6.12 29.67
N GLU A 202 11.39 4.83 29.58
CA GLU A 202 12.39 4.29 28.64
C GLU A 202 12.01 4.57 27.18
N ASN A 203 10.75 4.37 26.79
CA ASN A 203 10.30 4.67 25.44
C ASN A 203 10.43 6.17 25.11
N GLN A 204 10.13 7.05 26.07
CA GLN A 204 10.31 8.50 25.90
C GLN A 204 11.79 8.86 25.75
N ILE A 205 12.66 8.38 26.64
CA ILE A 205 14.12 8.58 26.55
C ILE A 205 14.64 8.11 25.20
N ASN A 206 14.27 6.89 24.78
CA ASN A 206 14.68 6.32 23.50
C ASN A 206 14.14 7.11 22.30
N ALA A 207 12.92 7.64 22.37
CA ALA A 207 12.36 8.50 21.33
C ALA A 207 13.15 9.81 21.18
N TYR A 208 13.46 10.49 22.30
CA TYR A 208 14.25 11.72 22.28
C TYR A 208 15.69 11.47 21.80
N ASN A 209 16.33 10.40 22.25
CA ASN A 209 17.67 10.02 21.78
C ASN A 209 17.69 9.74 20.27
N ARG A 210 16.68 9.05 19.74
CA ARG A 210 16.54 8.84 18.28
C ARG A 210 16.35 10.14 17.51
N LEU A 211 15.56 11.08 18.04
CA LEU A 211 15.37 12.39 17.42
C LEU A 211 16.67 13.21 17.39
N LEU A 212 17.42 13.21 18.49
CA LEU A 212 18.74 13.88 18.56
C LEU A 212 19.71 13.29 17.53
N LEU A 213 19.84 11.96 17.49
CA LEU A 213 20.71 11.27 16.52
C LEU A 213 20.30 11.59 15.08
N ARG A 214 19.01 11.52 14.76
CA ARG A 214 18.48 11.83 13.42
C ARG A 214 18.79 13.28 13.02
N ASN A 215 18.66 14.24 13.92
CA ASN A 215 18.97 15.63 13.63
C ASN A 215 20.46 15.84 13.35
N GLU A 216 21.34 15.17 14.09
CA GLU A 216 22.78 15.20 13.80
C GLU A 216 23.13 14.58 12.44
N GLU A 217 22.47 13.49 12.06
CA GLU A 217 22.64 12.88 10.73
C GLU A 217 22.15 13.79 9.59
N VAL A 218 21.01 14.47 9.78
CA VAL A 218 20.47 15.43 8.81
C VAL A 218 21.43 16.60 8.63
N ILE A 219 21.95 17.18 9.72
CA ILE A 219 22.93 18.27 9.65
C ILE A 219 24.19 17.81 8.91
N LYS A 220 24.75 16.64 9.24
CA LYS A 220 25.91 16.08 8.53
C LYS A 220 25.66 15.90 7.03
N THR A 221 24.46 15.47 6.66
CA THR A 221 24.06 15.35 5.25
C THR A 221 24.03 16.72 4.57
N ILE A 222 23.45 17.74 5.20
CA ILE A 222 23.39 19.10 4.64
C ILE A 222 24.79 19.70 4.54
N GLU A 223 25.64 19.55 5.56
CA GLU A 223 27.04 20.00 5.54
C GLU A 223 27.83 19.36 4.39
N LYS A 224 27.58 18.07 4.12
CA LYS A 224 28.19 17.38 2.99
C LYS A 224 27.75 17.96 1.65
N GLU A 225 26.43 18.13 1.43
CA GLU A 225 25.87 18.71 0.20
C GLU A 225 26.36 20.15 -0.03
N LEU A 226 26.48 20.93 1.06
CA LEU A 226 27.05 22.27 1.02
C LEU A 226 28.52 22.25 0.61
N ASN A 227 29.32 21.35 1.20
CA ASN A 227 30.74 21.18 0.84
C ASN A 227 30.91 20.72 -0.62
N ASP A 228 30.04 19.84 -1.12
CA ASP A 228 30.09 19.41 -2.51
C ASP A 228 29.67 20.54 -3.47
N SER A 229 28.71 21.38 -3.07
CA SER A 229 28.36 22.61 -3.79
C SER A 229 29.52 23.62 -3.83
N LEU A 230 30.26 23.77 -2.72
CA LEU A 230 31.48 24.61 -2.67
C LEU A 230 32.55 24.10 -3.64
N LYS A 231 32.86 22.80 -3.62
CA LYS A 231 33.82 22.19 -4.57
C LYS A 231 33.38 22.39 -6.02
N GLN A 232 32.08 22.36 -6.29
CA GLN A 232 31.56 22.62 -7.64
C GLN A 232 31.77 24.07 -8.05
N ILE A 233 31.53 25.02 -7.15
CA ILE A 233 31.81 26.45 -7.38
C ILE A 233 33.30 26.65 -7.68
N ASP A 234 34.20 26.12 -6.84
CA ASP A 234 35.66 26.25 -7.04
C ASP A 234 36.10 25.72 -8.41
N LYS A 235 35.56 24.56 -8.83
CA LYS A 235 35.83 23.99 -10.17
C LYS A 235 35.35 24.89 -11.29
N LEU A 236 34.16 25.48 -11.17
CA LEU A 236 33.59 26.38 -12.18
C LEU A 236 34.37 27.70 -12.25
N GLU A 237 34.87 28.21 -11.13
CA GLU A 237 35.72 29.40 -11.08
C GLU A 237 37.07 29.14 -11.75
N ILE A 238 37.72 28.01 -11.46
CA ILE A 238 38.96 27.60 -12.13
C ILE A 238 38.73 27.45 -13.63
N LEU A 239 37.67 26.74 -14.04
CA LEU A 239 37.33 26.56 -15.45
C LEU A 239 37.10 27.90 -16.14
N LYS A 240 36.37 28.81 -15.50
CA LYS A 240 36.12 30.16 -16.01
C LYS A 240 37.44 30.90 -16.30
N THR A 241 38.39 30.85 -15.38
CA THR A 241 39.71 31.49 -15.55
C THR A 241 40.61 30.84 -16.60
N SER A 242 40.31 29.61 -17.03
CA SER A 242 41.09 28.88 -18.03
C SER A 242 40.72 29.24 -19.48
N PHE A 243 39.61 29.93 -19.70
CA PHE A 243 39.18 30.35 -21.04
C PHE A 243 39.93 31.59 -21.53
N ILE A 244 40.23 31.64 -22.83
CA ILE A 244 40.82 32.80 -23.49
C ILE A 244 39.67 33.69 -24.02
N GLU A 245 39.55 34.92 -23.50
CA GLU A 245 38.36 35.77 -23.60
C GLU A 245 37.79 36.01 -25.00
N LYS A 246 38.64 36.01 -26.05
CA LYS A 246 38.20 36.30 -27.43
C LYS A 246 37.63 35.10 -28.20
N GLU A 247 37.91 33.87 -27.80
CA GLU A 247 37.54 32.66 -28.55
C GLU A 247 36.47 31.80 -27.84
N ALA A 248 36.16 32.10 -26.57
CA ALA A 248 35.33 31.24 -25.71
C ALA A 248 34.14 31.97 -25.03
N MET A 249 33.60 33.04 -25.63
CA MET A 249 32.51 33.84 -25.01
C MET A 249 31.28 33.01 -24.63
N SER A 250 30.90 32.03 -25.47
CA SER A 250 29.73 31.17 -25.23
C SER A 250 29.97 30.22 -24.04
N GLU A 251 31.17 29.63 -23.96
CA GLU A 251 31.57 28.78 -22.84
C GLU A 251 31.67 29.56 -21.52
N ILE A 252 32.18 30.80 -21.57
CA ILE A 252 32.22 31.71 -20.42
C ILE A 252 30.80 32.02 -19.93
N GLU A 253 29.88 32.42 -20.83
CA GLU A 253 28.50 32.75 -20.47
C GLU A 253 27.75 31.53 -19.87
N ASN A 254 27.97 30.34 -20.43
CA ASN A 254 27.39 29.10 -19.90
C ASN A 254 27.95 28.75 -18.51
N THR A 255 29.27 28.89 -18.33
CA THR A 255 29.94 28.67 -17.03
C THR A 255 29.44 29.66 -15.98
N GLU A 256 29.21 30.92 -16.34
CA GLU A 256 28.61 31.93 -15.45
C GLU A 256 27.17 31.59 -15.04
N LYS A 257 26.35 31.08 -15.97
CA LYS A 257 25.00 30.60 -15.64
C LYS A 257 25.04 29.43 -14.66
N LEU A 258 25.95 28.48 -14.86
CA LEU A 258 26.15 27.35 -13.94
C LEU A 258 26.67 27.82 -12.58
N LEU A 259 27.61 28.76 -12.55
CA LEU A 259 28.15 29.35 -11.32
C LEU A 259 27.05 30.03 -10.52
N LYS A 260 26.23 30.88 -11.16
CA LYS A 260 25.09 31.56 -10.53
C LYS A 260 24.06 30.57 -9.97
N LYS A 261 23.83 29.46 -10.67
CA LYS A 261 22.95 28.38 -10.19
C LYS A 261 23.56 27.69 -8.97
N ALA A 262 24.83 27.33 -9.01
CA ALA A 262 25.53 26.68 -7.90
C ALA A 262 25.61 27.59 -6.65
N GLN A 263 25.85 28.89 -6.85
CA GLN A 263 25.82 29.90 -5.77
C GLN A 263 24.45 29.98 -5.11
N LYS A 264 23.36 30.02 -5.89
CA LYS A 264 21.99 29.95 -5.33
C LYS A 264 21.71 28.67 -4.57
N THR A 265 22.17 27.53 -5.08
CA THR A 265 22.03 26.23 -4.38
C THR A 265 22.80 26.24 -3.05
N LYS A 266 24.02 26.78 -3.04
CA LYS A 266 24.81 26.97 -1.82
C LYS A 266 24.08 27.87 -0.81
N GLU A 267 23.55 29.02 -1.24
CA GLU A 267 22.78 29.93 -0.38
C GLU A 267 21.57 29.22 0.25
N ALA A 268 20.82 28.46 -0.55
CA ALA A 268 19.69 27.67 -0.05
C ALA A 268 20.13 26.61 0.97
N TYR A 269 21.22 25.88 0.72
CA TYR A 269 21.74 24.91 1.70
C TYR A 269 22.27 25.57 2.96
N ASN A 270 22.88 26.76 2.87
CA ASN A 270 23.30 27.54 4.04
C ASN A 270 22.10 27.94 4.90
N GLU A 271 21.04 28.47 4.30
CA GLU A 271 19.82 28.86 5.02
C GLU A 271 19.16 27.66 5.70
N ILE A 272 19.09 26.52 5.00
CA ILE A 272 18.58 25.25 5.54
C ILE A 272 19.48 24.77 6.69
N LEU A 273 20.80 24.87 6.55
CA LEU A 273 21.77 24.45 7.56
C LEU A 273 21.66 25.31 8.83
N GLU A 274 21.59 26.63 8.68
CA GLU A 274 21.40 27.57 9.80
C GLU A 274 20.11 27.28 10.55
N GLY A 275 19.01 27.05 9.83
CA GLY A 275 17.74 26.62 10.42
C GLY A 275 17.87 25.29 11.17
N ALA A 276 18.47 24.28 10.53
CA ALA A 276 18.63 22.95 11.12
C ALA A 276 19.54 22.95 12.35
N ILE A 277 20.63 23.73 12.35
CA ILE A 277 21.53 23.90 13.50
C ILE A 277 20.77 24.56 14.65
N LYS A 278 20.04 25.64 14.39
CA LYS A 278 19.26 26.35 15.42
C LYS A 278 18.20 25.44 16.05
N ASP A 279 17.49 24.68 15.23
CA ASP A 279 16.48 23.72 15.70
C ASP A 279 17.13 22.58 16.51
N ASN A 280 18.30 22.09 16.09
CA ASN A 280 19.04 21.08 16.84
C ASN A 280 19.58 21.64 18.17
N GLU A 281 20.07 22.88 18.21
CA GLU A 281 20.47 23.54 19.46
C GLU A 281 19.30 23.67 20.41
N LEU A 282 18.13 24.10 19.93
CA LEU A 282 16.91 24.16 20.74
C LEU A 282 16.55 22.78 21.31
N LEU A 283 16.61 21.74 20.47
CA LEU A 283 16.35 20.36 20.88
C LEU A 283 17.38 19.88 21.91
N LYS A 284 18.67 20.17 21.73
CA LYS A 284 19.74 19.85 22.68
C LYS A 284 19.54 20.56 24.01
N GLN A 285 19.21 21.85 24.00
CA GLN A 285 18.91 22.62 25.21
C GLN A 285 17.71 22.02 25.96
N PHE A 286 16.64 21.68 25.23
CA PHE A 286 15.48 21.01 25.80
C PHE A 286 15.87 19.64 26.40
N ALA A 287 16.65 18.84 25.66
CA ALA A 287 17.08 17.51 26.08
C ALA A 287 17.98 17.55 27.32
N ILE A 288 18.92 18.50 27.42
CA ILE A 288 19.78 18.70 28.60
C ILE A 288 18.94 18.92 29.87
N HIS A 289 17.80 19.61 29.75
CA HIS A 289 16.92 19.85 30.89
C HIS A 289 16.00 18.65 31.19
N TYR A 290 15.52 17.98 30.14
CA TYR A 290 14.43 17.01 30.25
C TYR A 290 14.92 15.57 30.44
N LEU A 291 15.93 15.12 29.69
CA LEU A 291 16.44 13.74 29.76
C LEU A 291 16.93 13.35 31.15
N PRO A 292 17.73 14.16 31.88
CA PRO A 292 18.19 13.79 33.22
C PRO A 292 17.05 13.57 34.21
N LYS A 293 15.96 14.34 34.10
CA LYS A 293 14.75 14.15 34.92
C LYS A 293 14.07 12.82 34.63
N GLN A 294 14.03 12.42 33.36
CA GLN A 294 13.48 11.14 32.95
C GLN A 294 14.36 9.97 33.39
N GLU A 295 15.68 10.09 33.25
CA GLU A 295 16.63 9.08 33.75
C GLU A 295 16.56 8.91 35.26
N TYR A 296 16.41 10.02 36.00
CA TYR A 296 16.19 9.97 37.45
C TYR A 296 14.87 9.26 37.77
N SER A 297 13.79 9.63 37.09
CA SER A 297 12.47 9.01 37.28
C SER A 297 12.51 7.51 37.01
N LEU A 298 13.21 7.08 35.95
CA LEU A 298 13.42 5.67 35.62
C LEU A 298 14.14 4.94 36.77
N LYS A 299 15.23 5.50 37.30
CA LYS A 299 15.95 4.91 38.45
C LYS A 299 15.06 4.75 39.68
N VAL A 300 14.22 5.75 39.97
CA VAL A 300 13.26 5.70 41.09
C VAL A 300 12.22 4.59 40.89
N ILE A 301 11.65 4.49 39.69
CA ILE A 301 10.67 3.45 39.36
C ILE A 301 11.30 2.06 39.44
N GLN A 302 12.46 1.85 38.82
CA GLN A 302 13.20 0.58 38.86
C GLN A 302 13.55 0.14 40.28
N ASN A 303 13.86 1.08 41.17
CA ASN A 303 14.12 0.78 42.58
C ASN A 303 12.84 0.41 43.35
N SER A 304 11.68 0.94 42.94
CA SER A 304 10.38 0.71 43.60
C SER A 304 9.71 -0.61 43.18
N MET A 305 10.23 -1.27 42.14
CA MET A 305 9.73 -2.56 41.64
C MET A 305 10.51 -3.77 42.19
N LYS A 306 11.53 -3.54 43.03
CA LYS A 306 12.29 -4.59 43.74
C LYS A 306 11.65 -4.90 45.09
#